data_AF-F4R6S7-F1
#
_entry.id   AF-F4R6S7-F1
#
_cell.length_a   1.000
_cell.length_b   1.000
_cell.length_c   1.000
_cell.angle_alpha   90.00
_cell.angle_beta   90.00
_cell.angle_gamma   90.00
#
_symmetry.space_group_name_H-M   'P 1'
#
loop_
_entity.id
_entity.type
_entity.pdbx_description
1 polymer ?
#
loop_
_entity_poly.entity_id
_entity_poly.type
_entity_poly.pdbx_seq_one_letter_code
_entity_poly.pdbx_strand_id
1 'polypeptide(L)'
;MRSGFQFGIGWLLFLAATIASVTCDFVLQDGQLVVADGSGITTDKVDVSSTASQSNKILSVTSENVLKLTFHITGSSSDGKDSKGLTPHQVHLLATGVDTKLHWTSVVKVRGAGKAKWELDLARAPTDFFSLSEQGKIQLEIVLADPSPKHKPLRKTLATIQIPSNMILPYPYWDTKDGSPPSNLELEKYAPQPPIEWTFRAPRKPISPIISVAYTVVVLSPWFILLSAWSTLSSASTPGFKLLGPSSTSTIIFLATIASQEVMILTYWTSLRLYQYLPIAFLLALPLILSGRTALSELKARRKRNPISASHVILSKIHGGGLKGKGKAE
;
A
#
# COMPACT_ATOMS: atom_id res chain seq x y z
N MET A 1 -56.92 90.02 -17.18
CA MET A 1 -55.74 89.58 -17.96
C MET A 1 -55.58 88.08 -17.77
N ARG A 2 -55.62 87.32 -18.89
CA ARG A 2 -54.94 86.04 -19.23
C ARG A 2 -54.60 85.08 -18.07
N SER A 3 -54.76 83.76 -18.10
CA SER A 3 -55.24 82.72 -19.03
C SER A 3 -54.78 81.40 -18.37
N GLY A 4 -55.54 80.30 -18.42
CA GLY A 4 -55.02 78.98 -18.01
C GLY A 4 -56.11 77.95 -17.75
N PHE A 5 -56.68 77.36 -18.80
CA PHE A 5 -56.38 76.00 -19.28
C PHE A 5 -57.17 74.90 -18.56
N GLN A 6 -58.34 74.59 -19.13
CA GLN A 6 -59.00 73.29 -18.97
C GLN A 6 -58.31 72.27 -19.89
N PHE A 7 -57.96 71.10 -19.38
CA PHE A 7 -57.79 69.90 -20.22
C PHE A 7 -58.33 68.67 -19.48
N GLY A 8 -59.18 67.94 -20.21
CA GLY A 8 -60.04 66.88 -19.70
C GLY A 8 -59.28 65.62 -19.30
N ILE A 9 -59.77 65.02 -18.23
CA ILE A 9 -59.48 63.65 -17.82
C ILE A 9 -60.31 62.74 -18.73
N GLY A 10 -59.77 62.46 -19.91
CA GLY A 10 -60.35 61.55 -20.87
C GLY A 10 -59.22 60.82 -21.58
N TRP A 11 -59.34 59.48 -21.62
CA TRP A 11 -58.49 58.53 -22.35
C TRP A 11 -57.29 57.95 -21.58
N LEU A 12 -57.59 56.95 -20.76
CA LEU A 12 -56.67 55.87 -20.43
C LEU A 12 -57.45 54.55 -20.31
N LEU A 13 -58.04 54.13 -21.44
CA LEU A 13 -58.51 52.76 -21.65
C LEU A 13 -57.83 52.21 -22.90
N PHE A 14 -56.54 51.90 -22.78
CA PHE A 14 -55.83 51.08 -23.76
C PHE A 14 -56.09 49.61 -23.43
N LEU A 15 -57.14 49.08 -24.07
CA LEU A 15 -57.14 47.80 -24.79
C LEU A 15 -56.21 46.69 -24.24
N ALA A 16 -56.65 46.01 -23.17
CA ALA A 16 -56.14 44.69 -22.83
C ALA A 16 -56.71 43.66 -23.83
N ALA A 17 -56.07 43.52 -24.99
CA ALA A 17 -56.31 42.41 -25.89
C ALA A 17 -55.78 41.14 -25.21
N THR A 18 -56.68 40.38 -24.58
CA THR A 18 -56.41 39.02 -24.12
C THR A 18 -56.17 38.14 -25.33
N ILE A 19 -54.91 38.05 -25.77
CA ILE A 19 -54.49 36.96 -26.64
C ILE A 19 -54.61 35.70 -25.77
N ALA A 20 -55.72 34.97 -25.92
CA ALA A 20 -55.84 33.61 -25.42
C ALA A 20 -54.72 32.81 -26.08
N SER A 21 -53.61 32.66 -25.36
CA SER A 21 -52.51 31.82 -25.78
C SER A 21 -53.04 30.41 -25.69
N VAL A 22 -53.37 29.83 -26.84
CA VAL A 22 -53.68 28.41 -26.93
C VAL A 22 -52.40 27.67 -26.54
N THR A 23 -52.38 27.16 -25.31
CA THR A 23 -51.32 26.30 -24.81
C THR A 23 -51.48 24.93 -25.47
N CYS A 24 -50.43 24.50 -26.19
CA CYS A 24 -50.42 23.20 -26.85
C CYS A 24 -49.39 22.33 -26.14
N ASP A 25 -49.84 21.32 -25.42
CA ASP A 25 -48.95 20.47 -24.63
C ASP A 25 -48.36 19.34 -25.49
N PHE A 26 -47.12 18.93 -25.20
CA PHE A 26 -46.51 17.78 -25.86
C PHE A 26 -47.15 16.48 -25.38
N VAL A 27 -47.60 15.67 -26.34
CA VAL A 27 -48.18 14.35 -26.11
C VAL A 27 -47.32 13.31 -26.84
N LEU A 28 -47.03 12.22 -26.13
CA LEU A 28 -46.31 11.07 -26.65
C LEU A 28 -47.34 10.02 -27.08
N GLN A 29 -47.45 9.80 -28.38
CA GLN A 29 -48.31 8.79 -28.99
C GLN A 29 -47.47 7.66 -29.58
N ASP A 30 -48.03 6.45 -29.58
CA ASP A 30 -47.43 5.23 -30.15
C ASP A 30 -45.96 4.99 -29.76
N GLY A 31 -45.61 5.34 -28.52
CA GLY A 31 -44.28 5.10 -28.00
C GLY A 31 -44.07 3.61 -27.70
N GLN A 32 -42.93 3.07 -28.09
CA GLN A 32 -42.54 1.69 -27.82
C GLN A 32 -41.05 1.66 -27.48
N LEU A 33 -40.74 1.17 -26.29
CA LEU A 33 -39.39 0.81 -25.88
C LEU A 33 -39.25 -0.71 -26.03
N VAL A 34 -38.32 -1.13 -26.87
CA VAL A 34 -38.12 -2.53 -27.24
C VAL A 34 -36.68 -2.92 -26.92
N VAL A 35 -36.54 -4.08 -26.28
CA VAL A 35 -35.28 -4.79 -26.16
C VAL A 35 -35.26 -5.78 -27.32
N ALA A 36 -34.34 -5.58 -28.26
CA ALA A 36 -34.12 -6.51 -29.36
C ALA A 36 -32.80 -7.25 -29.12
N ASP A 37 -32.74 -8.51 -29.53
CA ASP A 37 -31.51 -9.28 -29.55
C ASP A 37 -30.61 -8.86 -30.74
N GLY A 38 -29.35 -9.30 -30.78
CA GLY A 38 -28.40 -8.97 -31.85
C GLY A 38 -28.86 -9.41 -33.25
N SER A 39 -29.77 -10.38 -33.30
CA SER A 39 -30.47 -10.87 -34.51
C SER A 39 -31.69 -10.03 -34.92
N GLY A 40 -32.06 -9.01 -34.14
CA GLY A 40 -33.21 -8.13 -34.38
C GLY A 40 -34.55 -8.66 -33.86
N ILE A 41 -34.57 -9.82 -33.20
CA ILE A 41 -35.77 -10.40 -32.59
C ILE A 41 -36.10 -9.65 -31.30
N THR A 42 -37.36 -9.25 -31.12
CA THR A 42 -37.81 -8.53 -29.92
C THR A 42 -37.98 -9.49 -28.75
N THR A 43 -37.22 -9.29 -27.67
CA THR A 43 -37.31 -10.11 -26.45
C THR A 43 -38.31 -9.52 -25.47
N ASP A 44 -38.26 -8.21 -25.28
CA ASP A 44 -39.15 -7.49 -24.37
C ASP A 44 -39.63 -6.17 -24.98
N LYS A 45 -40.85 -5.76 -24.59
CA LYS A 45 -41.49 -4.53 -25.06
C LYS A 45 -42.23 -3.81 -23.95
N VAL A 46 -42.20 -2.48 -24.00
CA VAL A 46 -42.95 -1.56 -23.13
C VAL A 46 -43.59 -0.50 -24.01
N ASP A 47 -44.91 -0.40 -23.93
CA ASP A 47 -45.63 0.69 -24.59
C ASP A 47 -45.53 1.96 -23.74
N VAL A 48 -45.24 3.08 -24.39
CA VAL A 48 -45.00 4.38 -23.80
C VAL A 48 -46.04 5.34 -24.36
N SER A 49 -46.87 5.89 -23.49
CA SER A 49 -47.79 6.98 -23.82
C SER A 49 -47.74 8.05 -22.75
N SER A 50 -47.97 9.31 -23.13
CA SER A 50 -48.05 10.42 -22.17
C SER A 50 -49.18 10.24 -21.16
N THR A 51 -50.30 9.64 -21.58
CA THR A 51 -51.53 9.45 -20.78
C THR A 51 -51.49 8.21 -19.90
N ALA A 52 -50.57 7.26 -20.16
CA ALA A 52 -50.42 6.07 -19.34
C ALA A 52 -49.75 6.40 -17.98
N SER A 53 -50.24 5.77 -16.90
CA SER A 53 -49.61 5.84 -15.56
C SER A 53 -48.13 5.44 -15.64
N GLN A 54 -47.29 6.01 -14.76
CA GLN A 54 -45.84 5.75 -14.72
C GLN A 54 -45.55 4.24 -14.78
N SER A 55 -44.85 3.81 -15.83
CA SER A 55 -44.49 2.41 -16.04
C SER A 55 -43.28 2.08 -15.16
N ASN A 56 -43.53 1.37 -14.05
CA ASN A 56 -42.48 0.82 -13.18
C ASN A 56 -42.02 -0.57 -13.66
N LYS A 57 -42.14 -0.85 -14.97
CA LYS A 57 -41.72 -2.14 -15.52
C LYS A 57 -40.20 -2.21 -15.56
N ILE A 58 -39.66 -3.30 -15.00
CA ILE A 58 -38.24 -3.62 -15.01
C ILE A 58 -37.96 -4.49 -16.24
N LEU A 59 -36.97 -4.09 -17.05
CA LEU A 59 -36.52 -4.81 -18.23
C LEU A 59 -35.13 -5.39 -17.96
N SER A 60 -35.02 -6.72 -17.99
CA SER A 60 -33.73 -7.40 -17.89
C SER A 60 -33.05 -7.41 -19.24
N VAL A 61 -31.77 -7.06 -19.26
CA VAL A 61 -31.04 -6.83 -20.50
C VAL A 61 -29.72 -7.61 -20.48
N THR A 62 -29.16 -7.92 -21.65
CA THR A 62 -27.93 -8.70 -21.82
C THR A 62 -26.99 -7.99 -22.80
N SER A 63 -25.72 -8.42 -22.88
CA SER A 63 -24.67 -7.75 -23.66
C SER A 63 -24.92 -7.64 -25.15
N GLU A 64 -25.64 -8.60 -25.73
CA GLU A 64 -25.91 -8.64 -27.17
C GLU A 64 -27.19 -7.88 -27.55
N ASN A 65 -27.90 -7.33 -26.56
CA ASN A 65 -29.17 -6.68 -26.78
C ASN A 65 -28.99 -5.25 -27.31
N VAL A 66 -29.90 -4.85 -28.19
CA VAL A 66 -30.05 -3.50 -28.71
C VAL A 66 -31.35 -2.91 -28.17
N LEU A 67 -31.23 -1.78 -27.47
CA LEU A 67 -32.37 -1.00 -26.98
C LEU A 67 -32.87 -0.09 -28.11
N LYS A 68 -34.15 -0.18 -28.44
CA LYS A 68 -34.79 0.63 -29.48
C LYS A 68 -35.98 1.37 -28.90
N LEU A 69 -36.01 2.69 -29.08
CA LEU A 69 -37.13 3.53 -28.68
C LEU A 69 -37.69 4.22 -29.92
N THR A 70 -38.98 4.03 -30.18
CA THR A 70 -39.72 4.70 -31.25
C THR A 70 -40.95 5.35 -30.68
N PHE A 71 -41.23 6.60 -31.04
CA PHE A 71 -42.44 7.30 -30.58
C PHE A 71 -42.82 8.41 -31.56
N HIS A 72 -44.06 8.87 -31.44
CA HIS A 72 -44.59 9.98 -32.20
C HIS A 72 -44.94 11.14 -31.26
N ILE A 73 -44.47 12.34 -31.60
CA ILE A 73 -44.70 13.56 -30.82
C ILE A 73 -45.82 14.34 -31.49
N THR A 74 -46.92 14.51 -30.77
CA THR A 74 -48.06 15.33 -31.20
C THR A 74 -48.27 16.50 -30.25
N GLY A 75 -48.90 17.55 -30.76
CA GLY A 75 -49.37 18.65 -29.94
C GLY A 75 -50.83 18.43 -29.56
N SER A 76 -51.14 18.41 -28.27
CA SER A 76 -52.52 18.44 -27.80
C SER A 76 -52.93 19.89 -27.52
N SER A 77 -53.84 20.41 -28.34
CA SER A 77 -54.50 21.69 -28.07
C SER A 77 -55.68 21.48 -27.11
N SER A 78 -56.09 22.52 -26.38
CA SER A 78 -57.24 22.52 -25.46
C SER A 78 -58.60 22.17 -26.11
N ASP A 79 -58.63 21.91 -27.42
CA ASP A 79 -59.81 21.63 -28.24
C ASP A 79 -59.96 20.13 -28.61
N GLY A 80 -59.18 19.25 -27.95
CA GLY A 80 -59.34 17.78 -28.02
C GLY A 80 -59.02 17.13 -29.38
N LYS A 81 -58.57 17.90 -30.38
CA LYS A 81 -58.09 17.37 -31.66
C LYS A 81 -56.58 17.18 -31.61
N ASP A 82 -56.14 15.93 -31.75
CA ASP A 82 -54.74 15.57 -31.97
C ASP A 82 -54.21 16.33 -33.19
N SER A 83 -53.34 17.30 -32.91
CA SER A 83 -52.84 18.20 -33.94
C SER A 83 -51.48 17.74 -34.45
N LYS A 84 -51.28 18.04 -35.74
CA LYS A 84 -50.09 17.89 -36.59
C LYS A 84 -48.78 17.57 -35.84
N GLY A 85 -48.09 16.52 -36.27
CA GLY A 85 -46.81 16.09 -35.70
C GLY A 85 -45.81 17.24 -35.55
N LEU A 86 -45.29 17.40 -34.34
CA LEU A 86 -44.49 18.54 -33.91
C LEU A 86 -43.04 18.10 -33.69
N THR A 87 -42.10 18.97 -34.03
CA THR A 87 -40.66 18.74 -33.86
C THR A 87 -40.12 19.69 -32.79
N PRO A 88 -40.07 19.27 -31.52
CA PRO A 88 -39.50 20.09 -30.45
C PRO A 88 -38.00 20.33 -30.68
N HIS A 89 -37.51 21.48 -30.21
CA HIS A 89 -36.09 21.84 -30.31
C HIS A 89 -35.17 20.92 -29.52
N GLN A 90 -35.60 20.44 -28.35
CA GLN A 90 -34.80 19.61 -27.46
C GLN A 90 -35.51 18.27 -27.19
N VAL A 91 -34.85 17.17 -27.58
CA VAL A 91 -35.29 15.80 -27.30
C VAL A 91 -34.09 14.98 -26.82
N HIS A 92 -34.10 14.67 -25.53
CA HIS A 92 -33.08 13.81 -24.93
C HIS A 92 -33.70 12.63 -24.23
N LEU A 93 -33.00 11.51 -24.33
CA LEU A 93 -33.17 10.38 -23.43
C LEU A 93 -32.18 10.56 -22.27
N LEU A 94 -32.71 10.59 -21.06
CA LEU A 94 -31.96 10.65 -19.82
C LEU A 94 -31.97 9.26 -19.19
N ALA A 95 -30.80 8.66 -19.02
CA ALA A 95 -30.61 7.45 -18.23
C ALA A 95 -30.06 7.83 -16.87
N THR A 96 -30.73 7.40 -15.80
CA THR A 96 -30.39 7.77 -14.42
C THR A 96 -30.09 6.54 -13.59
N GLY A 97 -28.94 6.50 -12.93
CA GLY A 97 -28.64 5.45 -11.96
C GLY A 97 -29.52 5.63 -10.72
N VAL A 98 -30.27 4.60 -10.33
CA VAL A 98 -31.21 4.72 -9.20
C VAL A 98 -30.47 5.00 -7.88
N ASP A 99 -29.29 4.41 -7.70
CA ASP A 99 -28.51 4.51 -6.46
C ASP A 99 -27.64 5.78 -6.43
N THR A 100 -26.82 5.96 -7.46
CA THR A 100 -25.81 7.03 -7.54
C THR A 100 -26.39 8.37 -7.99
N LYS A 101 -27.59 8.36 -8.61
CA LYS A 101 -28.23 9.50 -9.29
C LYS A 101 -27.36 10.12 -10.39
N LEU A 102 -26.40 9.38 -10.92
CA LEU A 102 -25.65 9.80 -12.09
C LEU A 102 -26.56 9.82 -13.31
N HIS A 103 -26.25 10.72 -14.25
CA HIS A 103 -27.04 10.96 -15.43
C HIS A 103 -26.19 10.75 -16.68
N TRP A 104 -26.69 9.94 -17.60
CA TRP A 104 -26.19 9.87 -18.97
C TRP A 104 -27.28 10.38 -19.89
N THR A 105 -26.91 11.16 -20.89
CA THR A 105 -27.86 11.75 -21.83
C THR A 105 -27.50 11.36 -23.25
N SER A 106 -28.52 10.99 -24.02
CA SER A 106 -28.42 10.75 -25.45
C SER A 106 -29.43 11.60 -26.19
N VAL A 107 -28.97 12.23 -27.28
CA VAL A 107 -29.86 12.96 -28.19
C VAL A 107 -30.71 11.96 -28.97
N VAL A 108 -32.01 12.23 -29.10
CA VAL A 108 -32.92 11.42 -29.91
C VAL A 108 -33.15 12.09 -31.26
N LYS A 109 -33.03 11.32 -32.35
CA LYS A 109 -33.24 11.84 -33.70
C LYS A 109 -34.74 11.89 -34.01
N VAL A 110 -35.25 13.08 -34.25
CA VAL A 110 -36.64 13.32 -34.69
C VAL A 110 -36.66 13.54 -36.19
N ARG A 111 -37.48 12.77 -36.91
CA ARG A 111 -37.74 12.89 -38.34
C ARG A 111 -38.92 13.84 -38.61
N GLY A 112 -39.12 14.20 -39.87
CA GLY A 112 -40.26 15.00 -40.31
C GLY A 112 -41.60 14.43 -39.81
N ALA A 113 -42.50 15.33 -39.42
CA ALA A 113 -43.80 15.04 -38.81
C ALA A 113 -43.75 14.42 -37.40
N GLY A 114 -42.71 14.68 -36.60
CA GLY A 114 -42.68 14.34 -35.16
C GLY A 114 -42.39 12.87 -34.84
N LYS A 115 -41.97 12.05 -35.81
CA LYS A 115 -41.59 10.65 -35.59
C LYS A 115 -40.15 10.56 -35.09
N ALA A 116 -39.92 9.99 -33.93
CA ALA A 116 -38.61 9.87 -33.32
C ALA A 116 -38.12 8.42 -33.26
N LYS A 117 -36.82 8.22 -33.45
CA LYS A 117 -36.15 6.92 -33.30
C LYS A 117 -34.85 7.10 -32.52
N TRP A 118 -34.65 6.26 -31.51
CA TRP A 118 -33.41 6.10 -30.77
C TRP A 118 -33.02 4.61 -30.70
N GLU A 119 -31.72 4.36 -30.73
CA GLU A 119 -31.16 3.00 -30.76
C GLU A 119 -29.82 3.02 -30.01
N LEU A 120 -29.64 2.10 -29.08
CA LEU A 120 -28.40 1.88 -28.34
C LEU A 120 -28.08 0.39 -28.32
N ASP A 121 -27.01 0.03 -29.00
CA ASP A 121 -26.41 -1.31 -28.94
C ASP A 121 -25.56 -1.40 -27.67
N LEU A 122 -25.85 -2.37 -26.81
CA LEU A 122 -25.17 -2.52 -25.53
C LEU A 122 -23.79 -3.15 -25.67
N ALA A 123 -23.53 -3.89 -26.74
CA ALA A 123 -22.18 -4.37 -27.02
C ALA A 123 -21.22 -3.21 -27.31
N ARG A 124 -21.76 -2.05 -27.71
CA ARG A 124 -21.00 -0.84 -28.10
C ARG A 124 -21.43 0.40 -27.32
N ALA A 125 -22.15 0.22 -26.21
CA ALA A 125 -22.59 1.34 -25.42
C ALA A 125 -21.39 2.02 -24.74
N PRO A 126 -21.45 3.35 -24.52
CA PRO A 126 -20.40 4.05 -23.79
C PRO A 126 -20.18 3.44 -22.41
N THR A 127 -18.92 3.36 -21.97
CA THR A 127 -18.54 2.89 -20.63
C THR A 127 -19.24 3.70 -19.52
N ASP A 128 -19.48 4.99 -19.78
CA ASP A 128 -20.20 5.87 -18.87
C ASP A 128 -21.61 5.34 -18.53
N PHE A 129 -22.31 4.77 -19.52
CA PHE A 129 -23.65 4.20 -19.33
C PHE A 129 -23.62 3.01 -18.36
N PHE A 130 -22.57 2.20 -18.41
CA PHE A 130 -22.37 1.05 -17.52
C PHE A 130 -21.89 1.41 -16.12
N SER A 131 -21.29 2.59 -15.98
CA SER A 131 -20.87 3.15 -14.68
C SER A 131 -21.98 3.88 -13.92
N LEU A 132 -23.21 3.93 -14.47
CA LEU A 132 -24.30 4.71 -13.88
C LEU A 132 -24.83 4.15 -12.56
N SER A 133 -24.86 2.84 -12.34
CA SER A 133 -25.43 2.25 -11.11
C SER A 133 -24.64 1.03 -10.67
N GLU A 134 -24.26 1.00 -9.40
CA GLU A 134 -23.57 -0.12 -8.77
C GLU A 134 -24.47 -1.37 -8.67
N GLN A 135 -25.78 -1.20 -8.52
CA GLN A 135 -26.75 -2.31 -8.50
C GLN A 135 -27.28 -2.68 -9.90
N GLY A 136 -26.83 -1.97 -10.94
CA GLY A 136 -27.26 -2.18 -12.32
C GLY A 136 -28.69 -1.71 -12.61
N LYS A 137 -29.30 -0.88 -11.76
CA LYS A 137 -30.65 -0.34 -11.97
C LYS A 137 -30.57 1.05 -12.59
N ILE A 138 -31.03 1.16 -13.83
CA ILE A 138 -31.03 2.42 -14.59
C ILE A 138 -32.45 2.79 -14.96
N GLN A 139 -32.91 3.95 -14.54
CA GLN A 139 -34.21 4.50 -14.92
C GLN A 139 -34.05 5.32 -16.21
N LEU A 140 -34.83 4.97 -17.23
CA LEU A 140 -34.89 5.70 -18.48
C LEU A 140 -36.02 6.73 -18.44
N GLU A 141 -35.71 7.96 -18.81
CA GLU A 141 -36.64 9.06 -18.90
C GLU A 141 -36.46 9.79 -20.22
N ILE A 142 -37.55 10.33 -20.75
CA ILE A 142 -37.50 11.22 -21.89
C ILE A 142 -37.77 12.65 -21.43
N VAL A 143 -36.98 13.58 -21.96
CA VAL A 143 -37.12 15.02 -21.73
C VAL A 143 -37.34 15.71 -23.08
N LEU A 144 -38.51 16.35 -23.20
CA LEU A 144 -38.89 17.19 -24.33
C LEU A 144 -38.97 18.64 -23.87
N ALA A 145 -38.31 19.53 -24.59
CA ALA A 145 -38.40 20.96 -24.34
C ALA A 145 -38.32 21.74 -25.66
N ASP A 146 -38.89 22.94 -25.66
CA ASP A 146 -38.89 23.85 -26.78
C ASP A 146 -38.71 25.28 -26.25
N PRO A 147 -37.98 26.17 -26.95
CA PRO A 147 -37.79 27.55 -26.48
C PRO A 147 -39.08 28.37 -26.52
N SER A 148 -40.11 27.91 -27.24
CA SER A 148 -41.39 28.62 -27.30
C SER A 148 -42.19 28.43 -26.00
N PRO A 149 -42.75 29.51 -25.41
CA PRO A 149 -43.62 29.40 -24.23
C PRO A 149 -44.98 28.74 -24.53
N LYS A 150 -45.22 28.35 -25.79
CA LYS A 150 -46.46 27.71 -26.25
C LYS A 150 -46.60 26.25 -25.80
N HIS A 151 -45.48 25.62 -25.45
CA HIS A 151 -45.41 24.20 -25.12
C HIS A 151 -44.81 23.99 -23.73
N LYS A 152 -45.51 23.26 -22.86
CA LYS A 152 -44.99 22.90 -21.54
C LYS A 152 -43.90 21.82 -21.68
N PRO A 153 -42.73 21.96 -21.00
CA PRO A 153 -41.70 20.93 -21.04
C PRO A 153 -42.24 19.62 -20.45
N LEU A 154 -41.94 18.50 -21.12
CA LEU A 154 -42.40 17.18 -20.74
C LEU A 154 -41.22 16.34 -20.27
N ARG A 155 -41.30 15.84 -19.03
CA ARG A 155 -40.40 14.81 -18.50
C ARG A 155 -41.23 13.58 -18.16
N LYS A 156 -40.92 12.44 -18.77
CA LYS A 156 -41.66 11.19 -18.59
C LYS A 156 -40.73 10.01 -18.38
N THR A 157 -40.92 9.27 -17.30
CA THR A 157 -40.24 7.99 -17.05
C THR A 157 -40.82 6.91 -17.96
N LEU A 158 -39.92 6.18 -18.65
CA LEU A 158 -40.26 5.14 -19.62
C LEU A 158 -40.29 3.75 -18.99
N ALA A 159 -39.15 3.33 -18.43
CA ALA A 159 -38.96 2.02 -17.82
C ALA A 159 -37.68 2.03 -16.96
N THR A 160 -37.51 1.01 -16.13
CA THR A 160 -36.25 0.73 -15.43
C THR A 160 -35.56 -0.45 -16.11
N ILE A 161 -34.29 -0.30 -16.46
CA ILE A 161 -33.47 -1.36 -17.03
C ILE A 161 -32.63 -1.96 -15.90
N GLN A 162 -32.58 -3.28 -15.87
CA GLN A 162 -31.68 -4.05 -15.04
C GLN A 162 -30.52 -4.57 -15.90
N ILE A 163 -29.34 -4.00 -15.66
CA ILE A 163 -28.07 -4.44 -16.22
C ILE A 163 -27.55 -5.62 -15.40
N PRO A 164 -27.01 -6.67 -16.06
CA PRO A 164 -26.46 -7.82 -15.38
C PRO A 164 -25.10 -7.48 -14.75
N SER A 165 -24.77 -8.11 -13.62
CA SER A 165 -23.61 -7.75 -12.81
C SER A 165 -22.26 -7.87 -13.52
N ASN A 166 -22.16 -8.68 -14.57
CA ASN A 166 -20.96 -8.85 -15.39
C ASN A 166 -20.65 -7.64 -16.29
N MET A 167 -21.60 -6.73 -16.46
CA MET A 167 -21.49 -5.56 -17.34
C MET A 167 -21.37 -4.25 -16.53
N ILE A 168 -21.58 -4.30 -15.22
CA ILE A 168 -21.49 -3.12 -14.35
C ILE A 168 -20.03 -2.72 -14.21
N LEU A 169 -19.76 -1.44 -14.42
CA LEU A 169 -18.44 -0.84 -14.21
C LEU A 169 -18.44 -0.01 -12.92
N PRO A 170 -17.36 -0.05 -12.13
CA PRO A 170 -17.23 0.79 -10.95
C PRO A 170 -17.17 2.26 -11.36
N TYR A 171 -17.81 3.15 -10.60
CA TYR A 171 -17.70 4.59 -10.81
C TYR A 171 -16.68 5.21 -9.84
N PRO A 172 -15.74 6.07 -10.30
CA PRO A 172 -15.48 6.42 -11.70
C PRO A 172 -14.72 5.31 -12.45
N TYR A 173 -15.19 4.98 -13.66
CA TYR A 173 -14.48 4.06 -14.56
C TYR A 173 -13.53 4.85 -15.46
N TRP A 174 -12.33 4.33 -15.66
CA TRP A 174 -11.33 4.87 -16.59
C TRP A 174 -10.97 3.77 -17.61
N ASP A 175 -10.62 4.16 -18.83
CA ASP A 175 -10.17 3.25 -19.89
C ASP A 175 -8.63 3.30 -19.99
N THR A 176 -7.98 2.91 -18.90
CA THR A 176 -6.53 2.88 -18.70
C THR A 176 -6.12 1.46 -18.32
N LYS A 177 -4.88 1.03 -18.51
CA LYS A 177 -4.48 -0.35 -18.15
C LYS A 177 -4.52 -0.63 -16.65
N ASP A 178 -4.12 0.35 -15.85
CA ASP A 178 -3.73 0.12 -14.44
C ASP A 178 -4.85 0.35 -13.44
N GLY A 179 -5.86 1.05 -13.88
CA GLY A 179 -6.91 1.42 -12.99
C GLY A 179 -6.90 2.69 -12.24
N SER A 180 -6.13 3.62 -12.78
CA SER A 180 -6.05 4.96 -12.27
C SER A 180 -6.77 5.95 -13.19
N PRO A 181 -7.31 7.04 -12.59
CA PRO A 181 -7.64 8.22 -13.37
C PRO A 181 -6.41 8.67 -14.17
N PRO A 182 -6.60 9.18 -15.40
CA PRO A 182 -5.57 9.90 -16.12
C PRO A 182 -4.91 10.99 -15.27
N SER A 183 -3.57 11.10 -15.34
CA SER A 183 -2.76 12.03 -14.54
C SER A 183 -3.08 13.52 -14.75
N ASN A 184 -3.81 13.84 -15.80
CA ASN A 184 -4.26 15.19 -16.14
C ASN A 184 -5.66 15.54 -15.58
N LEU A 185 -6.35 14.59 -14.94
CA LEU A 185 -7.67 14.85 -14.36
C LEU A 185 -7.54 15.54 -13.00
N GLU A 186 -8.33 16.59 -12.84
CA GLU A 186 -8.47 17.27 -11.55
C GLU A 186 -8.99 16.34 -10.45
N LEU A 187 -9.70 15.27 -10.81
CA LEU A 187 -10.22 14.29 -9.86
C LEU A 187 -9.10 13.57 -9.09
N GLU A 188 -7.96 13.27 -9.74
CA GLU A 188 -6.80 12.68 -9.06
C GLU A 188 -6.15 13.67 -8.08
N LYS A 189 -6.18 14.96 -8.40
CA LYS A 189 -5.61 16.03 -7.55
C LYS A 189 -6.33 16.16 -6.20
N TYR A 190 -7.62 15.83 -6.17
CA TYR A 190 -8.46 15.93 -4.97
C TYR A 190 -8.82 14.57 -4.36
N ALA A 191 -8.41 13.46 -4.98
CA ALA A 191 -8.62 12.13 -4.44
C ALA A 191 -7.74 11.89 -3.20
N PRO A 192 -8.25 11.18 -2.18
CA PRO A 192 -7.43 10.78 -1.04
C PRO A 192 -6.31 9.85 -1.53
N GLN A 193 -5.06 10.26 -1.31
CA GLN A 193 -3.90 9.45 -1.65
C GLN A 193 -3.75 8.29 -0.65
N PRO A 194 -3.27 7.12 -1.10
CA PRO A 194 -3.01 6.01 -0.19
C PRO A 194 -1.96 6.39 0.87
N PRO A 195 -2.09 5.89 2.10
CA PRO A 195 -1.12 6.17 3.16
C PRO A 195 0.25 5.60 2.80
N ILE A 196 1.30 6.37 3.06
CA ILE A 196 2.69 5.94 2.88
C ILE A 196 3.19 5.39 4.22
N GLU A 197 3.47 4.09 4.26
CA GLU A 197 4.04 3.43 5.45
C GLU A 197 5.56 3.32 5.34
N TRP A 198 6.29 3.76 6.37
CA TRP A 198 7.74 3.64 6.41
C TRP A 198 8.15 2.19 6.76
N THR A 199 8.74 1.47 5.80
CA THR A 199 9.23 0.11 6.03
C THR A 199 10.64 0.11 6.62
N PHE A 200 10.78 -0.30 7.89
CA PHE A 200 12.09 -0.48 8.51
C PHE A 200 12.79 -1.76 8.03
N ARG A 201 14.12 -1.74 8.06
CA ARG A 201 14.93 -2.95 7.80
C ARG A 201 14.65 -4.00 8.87
N ALA A 202 14.40 -5.24 8.45
CA ALA A 202 14.22 -6.35 9.36
C ALA A 202 15.45 -6.55 10.27
N PRO A 203 15.27 -6.87 11.57
CA PRO A 203 16.36 -7.14 12.47
C PRO A 203 17.15 -8.38 12.03
N ARG A 204 18.46 -8.40 12.30
CA ARG A 204 19.30 -9.56 11.97
C ARG A 204 18.88 -10.77 12.79
N LYS A 205 18.74 -11.92 12.14
CA LYS A 205 18.39 -13.19 12.81
C LYS A 205 19.48 -13.55 13.86
N PRO A 206 19.12 -13.75 15.14
CA PRO A 206 20.07 -14.20 16.15
C PRO A 206 20.43 -15.68 15.95
N ILE A 207 21.67 -16.04 16.31
CA ILE A 207 22.13 -17.43 16.35
C ILE A 207 21.68 -18.06 17.68
N SER A 208 21.42 -19.37 17.69
CA SER A 208 21.04 -20.08 18.92
C SER A 208 22.16 -20.03 19.97
N PRO A 209 21.84 -19.82 21.26
CA PRO A 209 22.84 -19.69 22.32
C PRO A 209 23.66 -20.96 22.53
N ILE A 210 23.06 -22.13 22.32
CA ILE A 210 23.70 -23.44 22.49
C ILE A 210 24.90 -23.59 21.55
N ILE A 211 24.75 -23.20 20.28
CA ILE A 211 25.84 -23.23 19.30
C ILE A 211 26.95 -22.27 19.71
N SER A 212 26.61 -21.06 20.17
CA SER A 212 27.61 -20.09 20.66
C SER A 212 28.44 -20.66 21.81
N VAL A 213 27.78 -21.25 22.82
CA VAL A 213 28.46 -21.84 23.98
C VAL A 213 29.34 -23.02 23.57
N ALA A 214 28.87 -23.90 22.67
CA ALA A 214 29.65 -25.03 22.18
C ALA A 214 30.98 -24.56 21.55
N TYR A 215 30.96 -23.55 20.69
CA TYR A 215 32.17 -23.00 20.10
C TYR A 215 33.06 -22.27 21.10
N THR A 216 32.49 -21.59 22.11
CA THR A 216 33.29 -21.01 23.20
C THR A 216 34.08 -22.07 23.96
N VAL A 217 33.48 -23.24 24.24
CA VAL A 217 34.17 -24.37 24.89
C VAL A 217 35.30 -24.90 23.99
N VAL A 218 35.06 -25.01 22.68
CA VAL A 218 36.09 -25.43 21.72
C VAL A 218 37.28 -24.46 21.72
N VAL A 219 37.04 -23.15 21.74
CA VAL A 219 38.09 -22.12 21.80
C VAL A 219 38.86 -22.15 23.13
N LEU A 220 38.20 -22.49 24.24
CA LEU A 220 38.85 -22.60 25.56
C LEU A 220 39.58 -23.94 25.77
N SER A 221 39.25 -24.99 25.01
CA SER A 221 39.81 -26.34 25.17
C SER A 221 41.35 -26.39 25.14
N PRO A 222 42.06 -25.73 24.20
CA PRO A 222 43.53 -25.73 24.18
C PRO A 222 44.14 -25.15 25.45
N TRP A 223 43.52 -24.14 26.06
CA TRP A 223 43.98 -23.55 27.31
C TRP A 223 43.87 -24.53 28.47
N PHE A 224 42.75 -25.27 28.57
CA PHE A 224 42.59 -26.31 29.59
C PHE A 224 43.60 -27.45 29.44
N ILE A 225 43.86 -27.88 28.21
CA ILE A 225 44.88 -28.90 27.91
C ILE A 225 46.27 -28.38 28.31
N LEU A 226 46.59 -27.13 27.97
CA LEU A 226 47.86 -26.50 28.34
C LEU A 226 48.05 -26.46 29.87
N LEU A 227 47.04 -26.02 30.62
CA LEU A 227 47.10 -25.96 32.09
C LEU A 227 47.24 -27.36 32.72
N SER A 228 46.52 -28.35 32.18
CA SER A 228 46.61 -29.74 32.65
C SER A 228 47.99 -30.35 32.38
N ALA A 229 48.49 -30.22 31.16
CA ALA A 229 49.82 -30.69 30.78
C ALA A 229 50.90 -29.99 31.60
N TRP A 230 50.78 -28.68 31.83
CA TRP A 230 51.73 -27.92 32.65
C TRP A 230 51.77 -28.42 34.10
N SER A 231 50.62 -28.74 34.71
CA SER A 231 50.55 -29.28 36.08
C SER A 231 51.29 -30.61 36.20
N THR A 232 51.11 -31.52 35.23
CA THR A 232 51.82 -32.81 35.19
C THR A 232 53.34 -32.63 35.03
N LEU A 233 53.76 -31.71 34.15
CA LEU A 233 55.18 -31.44 33.89
C LEU A 233 55.86 -30.71 35.05
N SER A 234 55.14 -29.81 35.73
CA SER A 234 55.61 -29.11 36.93
C SER A 234 55.85 -30.03 38.12
N SER A 235 55.12 -31.14 38.19
CA SER A 235 55.30 -32.15 39.25
C SER A 235 56.49 -33.08 38.97
N ALA A 236 56.80 -33.34 37.69
CA ALA A 236 57.86 -34.26 37.29
C ALA A 236 59.24 -33.60 37.05
N SER A 237 59.31 -32.27 36.85
CA SER A 237 60.54 -31.57 36.42
C SER A 237 61.32 -30.89 37.56
N THR A 238 62.62 -30.72 37.30
CA THR A 238 63.65 -29.94 38.02
C THR A 238 63.15 -28.64 38.72
N PRO A 239 63.84 -28.17 39.77
CA PRO A 239 63.40 -27.08 40.65
C PRO A 239 63.16 -25.71 39.99
N GLY A 240 63.47 -25.54 38.70
CA GLY A 240 63.22 -24.31 37.93
C GLY A 240 61.83 -24.22 37.27
N PHE A 241 61.06 -25.31 37.24
CA PHE A 241 59.73 -25.38 36.62
C PHE A 241 58.62 -25.54 37.68
N LYS A 242 58.73 -24.81 38.80
CA LYS A 242 57.70 -24.78 39.84
C LYS A 242 57.08 -23.39 39.87
N LEU A 243 55.83 -23.29 39.42
CA LEU A 243 55.05 -22.05 39.40
C LEU A 243 54.84 -21.46 40.81
N LEU A 244 54.89 -22.32 41.85
CA LEU A 244 54.62 -22.03 43.26
C LEU A 244 55.77 -22.49 44.19
N GLY A 245 57.01 -22.52 43.69
CA GLY A 245 58.18 -22.81 44.54
C GLY A 245 58.45 -21.70 45.57
N PRO A 246 59.44 -21.86 46.48
CA PRO A 246 59.84 -20.79 47.41
C PRO A 246 60.40 -19.59 46.62
N SER A 247 59.51 -18.69 46.21
CA SER A 247 59.84 -17.54 45.39
C SER A 247 60.39 -16.41 46.25
N SER A 248 61.34 -15.65 45.70
CA SER A 248 61.76 -14.41 46.34
C SER A 248 60.58 -13.45 46.47
N THR A 249 60.59 -12.64 47.53
CA THR A 249 59.63 -11.53 47.71
C THR A 249 59.59 -10.60 46.48
N SER A 250 60.73 -10.37 45.83
CA SER A 250 60.83 -9.57 44.59
C SER A 250 60.03 -10.17 43.42
N THR A 251 60.02 -11.50 43.31
CA THR A 251 59.31 -12.23 42.23
C THR A 251 57.80 -12.21 42.44
N ILE A 252 57.35 -12.32 43.70
CA ILE A 252 55.92 -12.20 44.05
C ILE A 252 55.41 -10.80 43.72
N ILE A 253 56.16 -9.76 44.11
CA ILE A 253 55.80 -8.36 43.84
C ILE A 253 55.72 -8.12 42.32
N PHE A 254 56.69 -8.63 41.55
CA PHE A 254 56.67 -8.53 40.09
C PHE A 254 55.45 -9.24 39.47
N LEU A 255 55.14 -10.48 39.87
CA LEU A 255 53.95 -11.20 39.41
C LEU A 255 52.65 -10.48 39.78
N ALA A 256 52.58 -9.90 40.98
CA ALA A 256 51.44 -9.09 41.40
C ALA A 256 51.27 -7.84 40.53
N THR A 257 52.36 -7.18 40.13
CA THR A 257 52.28 -6.03 39.20
C THR A 257 51.85 -6.43 37.80
N ILE A 258 52.28 -7.60 37.29
CA ILE A 258 51.79 -8.15 36.01
C ILE A 258 50.30 -8.46 36.11
N ALA A 259 49.87 -9.15 37.17
CA ALA A 259 48.46 -9.48 37.38
C ALA A 259 47.59 -8.22 37.49
N SER A 260 48.08 -7.17 38.18
CA SER A 260 47.40 -5.88 38.26
C SER A 260 47.26 -5.21 36.89
N GLN A 261 48.24 -5.36 36.00
CA GLN A 261 48.16 -4.83 34.63
C GLN A 261 47.11 -5.59 33.81
N GLU A 262 47.05 -6.91 33.91
CA GLU A 262 46.03 -7.73 33.23
C GLU A 262 44.61 -7.44 33.73
N VAL A 263 44.44 -7.29 35.04
CA VAL A 263 43.16 -6.87 35.63
C VAL A 263 42.75 -5.50 35.07
N MET A 264 43.70 -4.56 34.91
CA MET A 264 43.42 -3.25 34.34
C MET A 264 42.98 -3.32 32.86
N ILE A 265 43.55 -4.25 32.08
CA ILE A 265 43.14 -4.49 30.69
C ILE A 265 41.72 -5.10 30.64
N LEU A 266 41.39 -6.01 31.55
CA LEU A 266 40.05 -6.61 31.65
C LEU A 266 38.99 -5.60 32.13
N THR A 267 39.33 -4.72 33.07
CA THR A 267 38.41 -3.65 33.50
C THR A 267 38.21 -2.61 32.40
N TYR A 268 39.25 -2.32 31.60
CA TYR A 268 39.11 -1.53 30.39
C TYR A 268 38.15 -2.13 29.38
N TRP A 269 38.24 -3.44 29.13
CA TRP A 269 37.33 -4.11 28.21
C TRP A 269 35.86 -4.06 28.67
N THR A 270 35.60 -4.06 29.98
CA THR A 270 34.23 -4.10 30.52
C THR A 270 33.59 -2.73 30.76
N SER A 271 34.35 -1.72 31.19
CA SER A 271 33.75 -0.49 31.74
C SER A 271 34.54 0.81 31.61
N LEU A 272 35.89 0.80 31.51
CA LEU A 272 36.64 2.05 31.47
C LEU A 272 36.67 2.68 30.08
N ARG A 273 36.63 4.01 30.05
CA ARG A 273 36.92 4.78 28.83
C ARG A 273 38.42 4.95 28.65
N LEU A 274 38.85 5.13 27.41
CA LEU A 274 40.28 5.18 27.05
C LEU A 274 41.07 6.24 27.85
N TYR A 275 40.51 7.43 28.06
CA TYR A 275 41.17 8.51 28.79
C TYR A 275 41.34 8.25 30.29
N GLN A 276 40.57 7.32 30.87
CA GLN A 276 40.71 6.90 32.27
C GLN A 276 41.75 5.79 32.40
N TYR A 277 41.72 4.83 31.47
CA TYR A 277 42.68 3.74 31.41
C TYR A 277 44.12 4.24 31.20
N LEU A 278 44.32 5.14 30.24
CA LEU A 278 45.67 5.56 29.81
C LEU A 278 46.55 6.15 30.94
N PRO A 279 46.10 7.12 31.76
CA PRO A 279 46.92 7.64 32.85
C PRO A 279 47.16 6.61 33.96
N ILE A 280 46.17 5.75 34.26
CA ILE A 280 46.29 4.72 35.29
C ILE A 280 47.26 3.62 34.84
N ALA A 281 47.18 3.18 33.58
CA ALA A 281 48.10 2.21 32.99
C ALA A 281 49.53 2.76 32.93
N PHE A 282 49.69 4.05 32.63
CA PHE A 282 50.99 4.72 32.69
C PHE A 282 51.57 4.73 34.11
N LEU A 283 50.75 5.06 35.12
CA LEU A 283 51.14 5.01 36.53
C LEU A 283 51.51 3.59 36.99
N LEU A 284 50.76 2.57 36.57
CA LEU A 284 51.03 1.15 36.86
C LEU A 284 52.28 0.61 36.16
N ALA A 285 52.71 1.20 35.06
CA ALA A 285 53.94 0.80 34.37
C ALA A 285 55.20 1.08 35.22
N LEU A 286 55.19 2.12 36.07
CA LEU A 286 56.34 2.47 36.93
C LEU A 286 56.72 1.36 37.93
N PRO A 287 55.81 0.87 38.80
CA PRO A 287 56.13 -0.22 39.71
C PRO A 287 56.41 -1.54 38.98
N LEU A 288 55.80 -1.77 37.81
CA LEU A 288 56.10 -2.93 36.96
C LEU A 288 57.55 -2.93 36.47
N ILE A 289 58.05 -1.79 35.99
CA ILE A 289 59.45 -1.66 35.54
C ILE A 289 60.43 -1.82 36.71
N LEU A 290 60.15 -1.20 37.85
CA LEU A 290 61.03 -1.26 39.02
C LEU A 290 61.09 -2.67 39.62
N SER A 291 59.94 -3.31 39.83
CA SER A 291 59.86 -4.68 40.35
C SER A 291 60.42 -5.71 39.36
N GLY A 292 60.24 -5.49 38.05
CA GLY A 292 60.82 -6.34 37.01
C GLY A 292 62.34 -6.32 37.01
N ARG A 293 62.95 -5.13 37.14
CA ARG A 293 64.42 -5.01 37.22
C ARG A 293 64.99 -5.73 38.44
N THR A 294 64.36 -5.60 39.61
CA THR A 294 64.82 -6.26 40.84
C THR A 294 64.60 -7.77 40.79
N ALA A 295 63.43 -8.25 40.35
CA ALA A 295 63.14 -9.68 40.22
C ALA A 295 64.06 -10.39 39.21
N LEU A 296 64.28 -9.78 38.03
CA LEU A 296 65.15 -10.38 36.99
C LEU A 296 66.63 -10.35 37.38
N SER A 297 67.09 -9.30 38.06
CA SER A 297 68.48 -9.24 38.54
C SER A 297 68.74 -10.26 39.65
N GLU A 298 67.78 -10.48 40.55
CA GLU A 298 67.87 -11.53 41.56
C GLU A 298 67.82 -12.92 40.94
N LEU A 299 66.94 -13.14 39.95
CA LEU A 299 66.86 -14.40 39.22
C LEU A 299 68.20 -14.71 38.50
N LYS A 300 68.82 -13.69 37.90
CA LYS A 300 70.15 -13.79 37.29
C LYS A 300 71.22 -14.15 38.34
N ALA A 301 71.21 -13.50 39.51
CA ALA A 301 72.13 -13.81 40.60
C ALA A 301 71.95 -15.24 41.15
N ARG A 302 70.70 -15.70 41.31
CA ARG A 302 70.36 -17.06 41.74
C ARG A 302 70.87 -18.11 40.75
N ARG A 303 70.70 -17.89 39.45
CA ARG A 303 71.23 -18.78 38.40
C ARG A 303 72.76 -18.81 38.40
N LYS A 304 73.42 -17.69 38.70
CA LYS A 304 74.88 -17.63 38.83
C LYS A 304 75.39 -18.39 40.06
N ARG A 305 74.67 -18.32 41.18
CA ARG A 305 75.00 -19.00 42.44
C ARG A 305 74.74 -20.51 42.40
N ASN A 306 73.64 -20.90 41.77
CA ASN A 306 73.27 -22.30 41.54
C ASN A 306 73.31 -22.57 40.04
N PRO A 307 74.50 -22.64 39.40
CA PRO A 307 74.58 -23.10 38.03
C PRO A 307 73.99 -24.51 38.00
N ILE A 308 73.15 -24.78 37.02
CA ILE A 308 72.56 -26.10 36.83
C ILE A 308 73.72 -27.06 36.57
N SER A 309 74.20 -27.75 37.61
CA SER A 309 75.26 -28.74 37.47
C SER A 309 74.72 -29.84 36.57
N ALA A 310 75.40 -30.07 35.45
CA ALA A 310 75.07 -31.09 34.46
C ALA A 310 75.01 -32.51 35.06
N SER A 311 75.47 -32.71 36.30
CA SER A 311 75.40 -33.99 37.03
C SER A 311 73.96 -34.49 37.26
N HIS A 312 72.94 -33.63 37.30
CA HIS A 312 71.55 -34.06 37.47
C HIS A 312 70.86 -34.55 36.18
N VAL A 313 71.42 -34.24 35.01
CA VAL A 313 70.87 -34.69 33.71
C VAL A 313 71.33 -36.11 33.38
N ILE A 314 72.48 -36.53 33.91
CA ILE A 314 73.03 -37.87 33.64
C ILE A 314 72.31 -38.96 34.46
N LEU A 315 71.89 -38.66 35.70
CA LEU A 315 71.27 -39.67 36.56
C LEU A 315 69.84 -40.07 36.13
N SER A 316 69.08 -39.15 35.53
CA SER A 316 67.76 -39.47 34.97
C SER A 316 67.84 -40.27 33.66
N LYS A 317 68.97 -40.21 32.96
CA LYS A 317 69.22 -40.97 31.72
C LYS A 317 69.62 -42.43 31.99
N ILE A 318 70.18 -42.74 33.16
CA ILE A 318 70.60 -44.10 33.51
C ILE A 318 69.41 -45.00 33.91
N HIS A 319 68.32 -44.44 34.46
CA HIS A 319 67.18 -45.25 34.90
C HIS A 319 66.17 -45.61 33.79
N GLY A 320 66.35 -45.11 32.56
CA GLY A 320 65.44 -45.34 31.43
C GLY A 320 65.96 -46.30 30.34
N GLY A 321 67.17 -46.83 30.49
CA GLY A 321 67.90 -47.56 29.44
C GLY A 321 68.11 -49.05 29.70
N GLY A 322 67.07 -49.80 30.09
CA GLY A 322 67.11 -51.26 30.20
C GLY A 322 66.53 -51.95 28.97
N LEU A 323 67.25 -51.97 27.85
CA LEU A 323 66.85 -52.71 26.64
C LEU A 323 67.27 -54.19 26.74
N LYS A 324 66.24 -55.03 26.73
CA LYS A 324 66.20 -56.49 26.77
C LYS A 324 66.83 -57.10 25.51
N GLY A 325 68.08 -57.55 25.58
CA GLY A 325 68.69 -58.39 24.55
C GLY A 325 68.09 -59.80 24.55
N LYS A 326 67.33 -60.15 23.52
CA LYS A 326 66.94 -61.53 23.21
C LYS A 326 67.90 -62.07 22.17
N GLY A 327 68.85 -62.90 22.60
CA GLY A 327 69.68 -63.71 21.72
C GLY A 327 68.83 -64.79 21.05
N LYS A 328 69.00 -64.93 19.74
CA LYS A 328 68.66 -66.12 18.95
C LYS A 328 69.85 -66.34 18.02
N ALA A 329 70.65 -67.34 18.35
CA ALA A 329 71.63 -67.95 17.45
C ALA A 329 71.35 -69.44 17.45
N GLU A 330 71.37 -70.01 16.25
CA GLU A 330 71.56 -71.44 15.97
C GLU A 330 72.84 -71.97 16.61
#